data_AF-A0A7N0TC80-F1
#
_entry.id   AF-A0A7N0TC80-F1
#
_cell.length_a   1.000
_cell.length_b   1.000
_cell.length_c   1.000
_cell.angle_alpha   90.00
_cell.angle_beta   90.00
_cell.angle_gamma   90.00
#
_symmetry.space_group_name_H-M   'P 1'
#
loop_
_entity.id
_entity.type
_entity.pdbx_description
1 polymer ?
#
loop_
_entity_poly.entity_id
_entity_poly.type
_entity_poly.pdbx_seq_one_letter_code
_entity_poly.pdbx_strand_id
1 'polypeptide(L)' 'MWDEGSQTTVTGARAYIVPFVGTSGTKVKAVGVCHTNTSTWNPEHDAFKILNVKPGGEPVCHFLPGYNVLWTRK' A
#
# COMPACT_ATOMS: atom_id res chain seq x y z
N MET A 1 -2.17 12.63 16.20
CA MET A 1 -2.93 11.37 16.31
C MET A 1 -3.47 11.06 14.93
N TRP A 2 -2.90 10.07 14.24
CA TRP A 2 -3.51 9.56 13.01
C TRP A 2 -4.65 8.65 13.46
N ASP A 3 -5.89 9.09 13.29
CA ASP A 3 -7.03 8.22 13.54
C ASP A 3 -6.84 6.92 12.75
N GLU A 4 -7.01 5.80 13.44
CA GLU A 4 -6.82 4.46 12.91
C GLU A 4 -7.79 4.23 11.74
N GLY A 5 -7.34 4.53 10.52
CA GLY A 5 -8.02 4.08 9.32
C GLY A 5 -8.19 2.57 9.39
N SER A 6 -9.36 2.06 9.01
CA SER A 6 -9.62 0.62 9.01
C SER A 6 -8.52 -0.09 8.21
N GLN A 7 -7.71 -0.89 8.90
CA GLN A 7 -6.64 -1.67 8.29
C GLN A 7 -7.06 -3.13 8.16
N THR A 8 -6.55 -3.82 7.15
CA THR A 8 -6.72 -5.26 6.99
C THR A 8 -5.39 -5.88 6.62
N THR A 9 -5.00 -6.91 7.36
CA THR A 9 -3.78 -7.67 7.08
C THR A 9 -4.09 -8.75 6.06
N VAL A 10 -3.28 -8.81 5.01
CA VAL A 10 -3.25 -9.90 4.02
C VAL A 10 -1.87 -10.57 4.16
N THR A 11 -1.73 -11.85 3.86
CA THR A 11 -0.41 -12.51 3.95
C THR A 11 0.65 -11.72 3.17
N GLY A 12 1.67 -11.21 3.86
CA GLY A 12 2.77 -10.43 3.28
C GLY A 12 2.47 -8.95 2.98
N ALA A 13 1.27 -8.45 3.30
CA ALA A 13 0.90 -7.05 3.07
C ALA A 13 -0.11 -6.51 4.10
N ARG A 14 -0.18 -5.19 4.23
CA ARG A 14 -1.24 -4.52 4.97
C ARG A 14 -1.93 -3.49 4.09
N ALA A 15 -3.26 -3.50 4.10
CA ALA A 15 -4.08 -2.52 3.42
C ALA A 15 -4.67 -1.52 4.41
N TYR A 16 -4.84 -0.29 3.95
CA TYR A 16 -5.33 0.85 4.74
C TYR A 16 -6.34 1.63 3.92
N ILE A 17 -7.42 2.06 4.57
CA ILE A 17 -8.27 3.12 4.01
C ILE A 17 -7.69 4.47 4.42
N VAL A 18 -7.32 5.27 3.42
CA VAL A 18 -6.67 6.57 3.59
C VAL A 18 -7.62 7.68 3.09
N PRO A 19 -8.01 8.64 3.94
CA PRO A 19 -8.77 9.81 3.49
C PRO A 19 -7.88 10.71 2.62
N PHE A 20 -8.39 11.14 1.47
CA PHE A 20 -7.69 12.03 0.54
C PHE A 20 -8.58 13.22 0.18
N VAL A 21 -7.97 14.39 0.00
CA VAL A 21 -8.67 15.61 -0.41
C VAL A 21 -8.05 16.11 -1.72
N GLY A 22 -8.86 16.18 -2.77
CA GLY A 22 -8.45 16.73 -4.05
C GLY A 22 -8.31 18.25 -4.00
N THR A 23 -7.65 18.83 -5.00
CA THR A 23 -7.47 20.28 -5.12
C THR A 23 -8.79 21.06 -5.23
N SER A 24 -9.86 20.41 -5.69
CA SER A 24 -11.24 20.93 -5.70
C SER A 24 -11.94 20.89 -4.33
N GLY A 25 -11.30 20.35 -3.29
CA GLY A 25 -11.93 20.07 -1.99
C GLY A 25 -12.74 18.77 -1.95
N THR A 26 -12.83 18.03 -3.06
CA THR A 26 -13.49 16.72 -3.11
C THR A 26 -12.79 15.73 -2.17
N LYS A 27 -13.55 15.12 -1.25
CA LYS A 27 -13.04 14.10 -0.32
C LYS A 27 -13.28 12.71 -0.88
N VAL A 28 -12.25 11.88 -0.90
CA VAL A 28 -12.33 10.48 -1.34
C VAL A 28 -11.66 9.57 -0.31
N LYS A 29 -12.02 8.29 -0.33
CA LYS A 29 -11.32 7.23 0.40
C LYS A 29 -10.47 6.47 -0.60
N ALA A 30 -9.15 6.53 -0.44
CA ALA A 30 -8.21 5.75 -1.21
C ALA A 30 -7.83 4.48 -0.45
N VAL A 31 -7.38 3.45 -1.17
CA VAL A 31 -6.78 2.27 -0.55
C VAL A 31 -5.27 2.33 -0.74
N GLY A 32 -4.54 2.38 0.36
CA GLY A 32 -3.09 2.22 0.40
C GLY A 32 -2.73 0.78 0.76
N VAL A 33 -1.75 0.21 0.09
CA VAL A 33 -1.20 -1.12 0.40
C VAL A 33 0.29 -0.98 0.68
N CYS A 34 0.74 -1.60 1.76
CA CYS A 34 2.14 -1.78 2.07
C CYS A 34 2.47 -3.27 2.02
N HIS A 35 3.38 -3.68 1.14
CA HIS A 35 3.95 -5.02 1.10
C HIS A 35 5.01 -5.12 2.20
N THR A 36 4.70 -5.83 3.29
CA THR A 36 5.52 -5.90 4.50
C THR A 36 6.53 -7.04 4.48
N ASN A 37 6.40 -7.96 3.52
CA ASN A 37 7.41 -8.99 3.26
C ASN A 37 7.64 -9.10 1.75
N THR A 38 8.72 -8.49 1.29
CA THR A 38 9.14 -8.50 -0.12
C THR A 38 10.33 -9.42 -0.36
N SER A 39 10.69 -10.28 0.61
CA SER A 39 11.91 -11.12 0.55
C SER A 39 11.94 -12.09 -0.63
N THR A 40 10.77 -12.46 -1.15
CA THR A 40 10.61 -13.38 -2.30
C THR A 40 10.43 -12.64 -3.64
N TRP A 41 10.38 -11.31 -3.63
CA TRP A 41 10.24 -10.54 -4.87
C TRP A 41 11.52 -10.61 -5.68
N ASN A 42 11.40 -10.43 -6.99
CA ASN A 42 12.56 -10.31 -7.88
C ASN A 42 13.47 -9.17 -7.39
N PRO A 43 14.76 -9.40 -7.08
CA PRO A 43 15.68 -8.34 -6.67
C PRO A 43 15.80 -7.18 -7.66
N GLU A 44 15.50 -7.42 -8.94
CA GLU A 44 15.51 -6.41 -10.01
C GLU A 44 14.19 -5.66 -10.18
N HIS A 45 13.19 -5.91 -9.33
CA HIS A 45 11.88 -5.24 -9.38
C HIS A 45 12.02 -3.72 -9.25
N ASP A 46 11.31 -2.97 -10.10
CA ASP A 46 11.47 -1.51 -10.23
C ASP A 46 11.25 -0.76 -8.91
N ALA A 47 10.37 -1.25 -8.05
CA ALA A 47 10.16 -0.67 -6.72
C ALA A 47 11.44 -0.56 -5.89
N PHE A 48 12.35 -1.54 -5.98
CA PHE A 48 13.63 -1.51 -5.26
C PHE A 48 14.59 -0.47 -5.81
N LYS A 49 14.55 -0.23 -7.12
CA LYS A 49 15.35 0.80 -7.79
C LYS A 49 14.84 2.19 -7.50
N ILE A 50 13.53 2.40 -7.60
CA ILE A 50 12.86 3.69 -7.38
C ILE A 50 12.99 4.12 -5.92
N LEU A 51 12.79 3.19 -4.98
CA LEU A 51 12.82 3.49 -3.55
C LEU A 51 14.21 3.35 -2.93
N ASN A 52 15.18 2.81 -3.67
CA ASN A 52 16.53 2.50 -3.18
C ASN A 52 16.53 1.59 -1.93
N VAL A 53 15.74 0.52 -1.99
CA VAL A 53 15.63 -0.49 -0.91
C VAL A 53 15.89 -1.90 -1.46
N LYS A 54 16.09 -2.88 -0.58
CA LYS A 54 16.38 -4.28 -0.95
C LYS A 54 15.19 -5.20 -0.63
N PRO A 55 15.06 -6.36 -1.31
CA PRO A 55 14.10 -7.38 -0.94
C PRO A 55 14.18 -7.77 0.53
N GLY A 56 13.03 -7.86 1.20
CA GLY A 56 12.94 -8.24 2.61
C GLY A 56 13.41 -7.17 3.60
N GLY A 57 13.75 -5.97 3.13
CA GLY A 57 14.03 -4.81 3.95
C GLY A 57 12.75 -4.02 4.28
N GLU A 58 12.81 -2.71 4.07
CA GLU A 58 11.69 -1.81 4.35
C GLU A 58 10.42 -2.14 3.52
N PRO A 59 9.21 -1.91 4.07
CA PRO A 59 7.97 -2.12 3.34
C PRO A 59 7.88 -1.27 2.07
N VAL A 60 7.33 -1.86 1.01
CA VAL A 60 7.04 -1.14 -0.24
C VAL A 60 5.55 -0.76 -0.25
N CYS A 61 5.24 0.53 -0.20
CA CYS A 61 3.87 1.03 -0.14
C CYS A 61 3.44 1.75 -1.43
N HIS A 62 2.18 1.59 -1.83
CA HIS A 62 1.58 2.32 -2.95
C HIS A 62 0.06 2.46 -2.78
N PHE A 63 -0.54 3.39 -3.51
CA PHE A 63 -2.00 3.48 -3.64
C PHE A 63 -2.50 2.58 -4.77
N LEU A 64 -3.68 2.01 -4.60
CA LEU A 64 -4.40 1.32 -5.67
C LEU A 64 -5.07 2.36 -6.59
N PRO A 65 -4.89 2.26 -7.93
CA PRO A 65 -5.70 3.02 -8.86
C PRO A 65 -7.20 2.72 -8.68
N GLY A 66 -8.07 3.68 -9.02
CA GLY A 66 -9.51 3.60 -8.73
C GLY A 66 -10.27 2.45 -9.41
N TYR A 67 -9.63 1.70 -10.30
CA TYR A 67 -10.19 0.57 -11.03
C TYR A 67 -9.65 -0.80 -10.54
N ASN A 68 -8.84 -0.83 -9.48
CA ASN A 68 -8.33 -2.07 -8.90
C ASN A 68 -9.20 -2.54 -7.73
N VAL A 69 -9.34 -3.86 -7.60
CA VAL A 69 -10.06 -4.51 -6.48
C VAL A 69 -9.07 -5.26 -5.61
N LEU A 70 -9.11 -5.03 -4.29
CA LEU A 70 -8.39 -5.82 -3.30
C LEU A 70 -9.34 -6.81 -2.63
N TRP A 71 -9.14 -8.09 -2.89
CA TRP A 71 -9.87 -9.16 -2.21
C TRP A 71 -9.16 -9.52 -0.91
N THR A 72 -9.88 -9.45 0.21
CA THR A 72 -9.38 -9.86 1.51
C THR A 72 -10.16 -11.09 1.99
N ARG A 73 -9.49 -11.98 2.72
CA ARG A 73 -10.19 -13.00 3.49
C ARG A 73 -10.57 -12.41 4.84
N LYS A 74 -11.75 -12.76 5.33
CA LYS A 74 -12.26 -12.33 6.63
C LYS A 74 -11.66 -13.19 7.73
#